data_AF-J0KIL6-F1
#
_entry.id   AF-J0KIL6-F1
#
_cell.length_a   1.000
_cell.length_b   1.000
_cell.length_c   1.000
_cell.angle_alpha   90.00
_cell.angle_beta   90.00
_cell.angle_gamma   90.00
#
_symmetry.space_group_name_H-M   'P 1'
#
loop_
_entity.id
_entity.type
_entity.pdbx_description
1 polymer ?
#
loop_
_entity_poly.entity_id
_entity_poly.type
_entity_poly.pdbx_seq_one_letter_code
_entity_poly.pdbx_strand_id
1 'polypeptide(L)'
;MNNDHPERTPSAWARECLAILQQIDPGYRKNRGVSGRFMEFVRPDPSGLLVSQNFLRVREDYYLSYALTFTELPLTVRLHHPLVAGARFENSGVSRQWSDDFGMRRGDPGYPSGLWSFGPWRSNTLENIAQGFALNDQFMYPRYRQALAEGKAHLVTLFEAAQRIIAQLDPSIPVAQQAARFGVDPGVLAAYPLVSSALDAFTIARQGQCYAGFGPATNTVDLASIAPEVMVLHFANEFLLVRERLSDILATAKAL
;
A
#
# COMPACT_ATOMS: atom_id res chain seq x y z
N MET A 1 -0.65 37.31 -19.81
CA MET A 1 -0.69 37.35 -18.34
C MET A 1 0.44 36.48 -17.84
N ASN A 2 1.38 37.07 -17.12
CA ASN A 2 2.48 36.33 -16.49
C ASN A 2 1.91 35.36 -15.47
N ASN A 3 2.08 34.05 -15.71
CA ASN A 3 1.79 32.98 -14.75
C ASN A 3 2.94 32.90 -13.74
N ASP A 4 3.19 33.99 -13.01
CA ASP A 4 4.10 33.99 -11.86
C ASP A 4 3.38 33.38 -10.64
N HIS A 5 2.99 32.11 -10.76
CA HIS A 5 2.82 31.28 -9.58
C HIS A 5 4.16 30.60 -9.37
N PRO A 6 5.03 31.09 -8.46
CA PRO A 6 6.29 30.43 -8.18
C PRO A 6 5.94 29.00 -7.80
N GLU A 7 6.49 28.03 -8.53
CA GLU A 7 6.47 26.63 -8.11
C GLU A 7 7.01 26.61 -6.69
N ARG A 8 6.10 26.53 -5.70
CA ARG A 8 6.49 26.40 -4.30
C ARG A 8 7.41 25.19 -4.26
N THR A 9 8.58 25.33 -3.66
CA THR A 9 9.58 24.25 -3.64
C THR A 9 8.95 22.99 -3.03
N PRO A 10 9.44 21.77 -3.34
CA PRO A 10 8.92 20.53 -2.73
C PRO A 10 8.81 20.60 -1.19
N SER A 11 9.68 21.36 -0.54
CA SER A 11 9.65 21.59 0.91
C SER A 11 8.50 22.50 1.36
N ALA A 12 8.16 23.53 0.59
CA ALA A 12 7.00 24.38 0.89
C ALA A 12 5.69 23.60 0.71
N TRP A 13 5.61 22.76 -0.32
CA TRP A 13 4.52 21.80 -0.52
C TRP A 13 4.32 20.87 0.66
N ALA A 14 5.41 20.25 1.12
CA ALA A 14 5.35 19.32 2.23
C ALA A 14 4.74 19.95 3.49
N ARG A 15 5.05 21.23 3.73
CA ARG A 15 4.55 21.97 4.89
C ARG A 15 3.06 22.27 4.79
N GLU A 16 2.60 22.70 3.62
CA GLU A 16 1.20 23.04 3.39
C GLU A 16 0.31 21.78 3.42
N CYS A 17 0.72 20.71 2.74
CA CYS A 17 0.01 19.43 2.81
C CYS A 17 -0.05 18.88 4.23
N LEU A 18 1.04 18.98 5.00
CA LEU A 18 1.04 18.55 6.40
C LEU A 18 0.06 19.40 7.24
N ALA A 19 0.05 20.72 7.06
CA ALA A 19 -0.86 21.59 7.81
C ALA A 19 -2.34 21.25 7.52
N ILE A 20 -2.67 20.94 6.26
CA ILE A 20 -4.01 20.48 5.87
C ILE A 20 -4.33 19.12 6.53
N LEU A 21 -3.42 18.14 6.43
CA LEU A 21 -3.62 16.83 7.04
C LEU A 21 -3.79 16.93 8.57
N GLN A 22 -3.07 17.82 9.23
CA GLN A 22 -3.18 18.05 10.67
C GLN A 22 -4.52 18.69 11.10
N GLN A 23 -5.25 19.32 10.18
CA GLN A 23 -6.63 19.75 10.42
C GLN A 23 -7.61 18.56 10.38
N ILE A 24 -7.27 17.48 9.66
CA ILE A 24 -8.05 16.24 9.62
C ILE A 24 -7.74 15.39 10.86
N ASP A 25 -6.46 15.17 11.14
CA ASP A 25 -5.99 14.46 12.34
C ASP A 25 -4.62 15.02 12.79
N PRO A 26 -4.50 15.54 14.03
CA PRO A 26 -3.27 16.18 14.51
C PRO A 26 -2.08 15.21 14.62
N GLY A 27 -2.32 13.90 14.60
CA GLY A 27 -1.28 12.86 14.65
C GLY A 27 -0.47 12.72 13.36
N TYR A 28 -0.87 13.37 12.26
CA TYR A 28 -0.11 13.35 11.02
C TYR A 28 1.27 14.00 11.19
N ARG A 29 2.28 13.31 10.66
CA ARG A 29 3.67 13.76 10.55
C ARG A 29 4.28 13.31 9.24
N LYS A 30 5.33 13.99 8.78
CA LYS A 30 6.12 13.51 7.63
C LYS A 30 6.81 12.19 7.97
N ASN A 31 6.75 11.20 7.08
CA ASN A 31 7.57 9.99 7.20
C ASN A 31 9.03 10.37 6.93
N ARG A 32 9.89 10.17 7.94
CA ARG A 32 11.32 10.50 7.87
C ARG A 32 12.10 9.54 6.97
N GLY A 33 11.59 8.35 6.73
CA GLY A 33 12.22 7.39 5.83
C GLY A 33 12.12 7.79 4.35
N VAL A 34 11.09 8.57 3.98
CA VAL A 34 10.86 8.92 2.57
C VAL A 34 11.69 10.15 2.19
N SER A 35 12.50 10.00 1.14
CA SER A 35 13.34 11.06 0.58
C SER A 35 13.06 11.26 -0.93
N GLY A 36 13.60 12.33 -1.50
CA GLY A 36 13.44 12.64 -2.93
C GLY A 36 12.15 13.38 -3.27
N ARG A 37 11.55 13.03 -4.42
CA ARG A 37 10.37 13.71 -5.00
C ARG A 37 9.03 13.28 -4.40
N PHE A 38 9.03 12.20 -3.63
CA PHE A 38 7.84 11.68 -2.96
C PHE A 38 7.69 12.31 -1.58
N MET A 39 6.45 12.63 -1.21
CA MET A 39 6.10 13.06 0.13
C MET A 39 5.09 12.09 0.70
N GLU A 40 5.46 11.54 1.86
CA GLU A 40 4.60 10.66 2.63
C GLU A 40 4.36 11.27 4.00
N PHE A 41 3.10 11.24 4.41
CA PHE A 41 2.65 11.61 5.74
C PHE A 41 2.01 10.40 6.38
N VAL A 42 2.32 10.17 7.64
CA VAL A 42 1.82 9.04 8.41
C VAL A 42 1.19 9.52 9.70
N ARG A 43 0.15 8.83 10.16
CA ARG A 43 -0.40 8.95 11.52
C ARG A 43 -0.65 7.56 12.12
N PRO A 44 -0.58 7.41 13.45
CA PRO A 44 -0.93 6.15 14.10
C PRO A 44 -2.44 5.86 13.96
N ASP A 45 -2.76 4.60 13.73
CA ASP A 45 -4.11 4.05 13.90
C ASP A 45 -4.24 3.40 15.29
N PRO A 46 -5.41 3.43 15.94
CA PRO A 46 -5.61 2.79 17.24
C PRO A 46 -5.28 1.29 17.29
N SER A 47 -5.33 0.57 16.17
CA SER A 47 -4.95 -0.86 16.08
C SER A 47 -3.43 -1.10 16.08
N GLY A 48 -2.60 -0.06 16.02
CA GLY A 48 -1.15 -0.16 15.85
C GLY A 48 -0.71 -0.16 14.38
N LEU A 49 -1.64 -0.08 13.43
CA LEU A 49 -1.35 0.25 12.04
C LEU A 49 -0.93 1.73 11.90
N LEU A 50 -0.48 2.09 10.70
CA LEU A 50 -0.25 3.47 10.30
C LEU A 50 -1.15 3.81 9.13
N VAL A 51 -1.79 4.96 9.21
CA VAL A 51 -2.42 5.57 8.04
C VAL A 51 -1.36 6.34 7.28
N SER A 52 -1.19 6.04 6.00
CA SER A 52 -0.25 6.69 5.10
C SER A 52 -0.99 7.46 4.02
N GLN A 53 -0.72 8.76 3.93
CA GLN A 53 -1.18 9.65 2.87
C GLN A 53 0.03 10.11 2.05
N ASN A 54 -0.05 9.94 0.74
CA ASN A 54 1.01 10.31 -0.19
C ASN A 54 0.50 11.29 -1.22
N PHE A 55 1.35 12.24 -1.60
CA PHE A 55 1.03 13.26 -2.57
C PHE A 55 2.15 13.40 -3.60
N LEU A 56 1.79 13.34 -4.88
CA LEU A 56 2.74 13.49 -5.98
C LEU A 56 2.15 14.30 -7.13
N ARG A 57 2.96 15.19 -7.71
CA ARG A 57 2.71 15.80 -9.01
C ARG A 57 3.33 14.97 -10.12
N VAL A 58 2.53 14.58 -11.11
CA VAL A 58 3.00 13.91 -12.32
C VAL A 58 2.50 14.69 -13.53
N ARG A 59 3.45 15.24 -14.32
CA ARG A 59 3.14 16.18 -15.42
C ARG A 59 2.38 17.40 -14.87
N GLU A 60 1.21 17.69 -15.42
CA GLU A 60 0.37 18.82 -14.98
C GLU A 60 -0.54 18.43 -13.82
N ASP A 61 -0.83 17.14 -13.65
CA ASP A 61 -1.81 16.64 -12.69
C ASP A 61 -1.17 16.25 -11.36
N TYR A 62 -1.99 16.35 -10.33
CA TYR A 62 -1.63 15.88 -9.01
C TYR A 62 -2.47 14.69 -8.61
N TYR A 63 -1.82 13.80 -7.87
CA TYR A 63 -2.37 12.54 -7.50
C TYR A 63 -2.21 12.31 -5.99
N LEU A 64 -3.22 11.64 -5.44
CA LEU A 64 -3.31 11.23 -4.04
C LEU A 64 -3.23 9.71 -3.93
N SER A 65 -2.53 9.23 -2.91
CA SER A 65 -2.47 7.81 -2.55
C SER A 65 -2.75 7.66 -1.07
N TYR A 66 -3.39 6.56 -0.71
CA TYR A 66 -3.83 6.28 0.63
C TYR A 66 -3.65 4.80 0.93
N ALA A 67 -3.05 4.50 2.07
CA ALA A 67 -2.87 3.12 2.52
C ALA A 67 -2.90 3.00 4.04
N LEU A 68 -3.24 1.80 4.52
CA LEU A 68 -2.91 1.34 5.85
C LEU A 68 -1.63 0.50 5.79
N THR A 69 -0.65 0.76 6.64
CA THR A 69 0.63 0.04 6.65
C THR A 69 0.97 -0.54 8.00
N PHE A 70 1.61 -1.70 8.01
CA PHE A 70 2.14 -2.34 9.23
C PHE A 70 3.52 -1.79 9.63
N THR A 71 4.15 -0.97 8.79
CA THR A 71 5.49 -0.44 9.03
C THR A 71 5.64 0.99 8.50
N GLU A 72 6.61 1.71 9.06
CA GLU A 72 7.04 3.05 8.62
C GLU A 72 8.09 3.00 7.51
N LEU A 73 8.48 1.80 7.05
CA LEU A 73 9.42 1.72 5.96
C LEU A 73 8.88 2.51 4.75
N PRO A 74 9.75 3.22 4.02
CA PRO A 74 9.43 3.78 2.73
C PRO A 74 9.09 2.65 1.77
N LEU A 75 7.83 2.23 1.73
CA LEU A 75 7.38 1.15 0.85
C LEU A 75 7.16 1.66 -0.58
N THR A 76 7.94 2.67 -1.00
CA THR A 76 7.93 3.26 -2.35
C THR A 76 8.58 2.35 -3.40
N VAL A 77 9.10 1.18 -3.01
CA VAL A 77 9.79 0.26 -3.94
C VAL A 77 8.84 -0.74 -4.59
N ARG A 78 7.66 -1.04 -4.00
CA ARG A 78 6.65 -1.91 -4.60
C ARG A 78 5.22 -1.47 -4.23
N LEU A 79 4.36 -1.40 -5.24
CA LEU A 79 2.94 -1.05 -5.15
C LEU A 79 2.12 -2.02 -4.28
N HIS A 80 2.40 -3.31 -4.42
CA HIS A 80 1.65 -4.39 -3.78
C HIS A 80 2.60 -5.16 -2.87
N HIS A 81 2.29 -5.11 -1.58
CA HIS A 81 3.10 -5.76 -0.56
C HIS A 81 2.21 -6.20 0.60
N PRO A 82 2.43 -7.36 1.22
CA PRO A 82 1.64 -7.82 2.36
C PRO A 82 1.69 -6.94 3.62
N LEU A 83 2.54 -5.90 3.63
CA LEU A 83 2.64 -4.92 4.73
C LEU A 83 1.80 -3.65 4.46
N VAL A 84 1.08 -3.60 3.34
CA VAL A 84 0.34 -2.43 2.86
C VAL A 84 -1.05 -2.86 2.43
N ALA A 85 -2.08 -2.13 2.86
CA ALA A 85 -3.43 -2.25 2.35
C ALA A 85 -3.80 -0.94 1.65
N GLY A 86 -4.03 -0.99 0.34
CA GLY A 86 -4.57 0.14 -0.42
C GLY A 86 -3.64 0.77 -1.45
N ALA A 87 -4.20 1.75 -2.17
CA ALA A 87 -3.64 2.28 -3.40
C ALA A 87 -2.39 3.19 -3.19
N ARG A 88 -1.28 2.83 -3.85
CA ARG A 88 0.03 3.50 -3.79
C ARG A 88 0.52 3.93 -5.18
N PHE A 89 1.47 4.85 -5.26
CA PHE A 89 2.05 5.34 -6.52
C PHE A 89 3.17 4.48 -7.10
N GLU A 90 2.97 4.04 -8.35
CA GLU A 90 3.99 3.80 -9.37
C GLU A 90 3.33 3.85 -10.76
N ASN A 91 3.94 4.60 -11.68
CA ASN A 91 3.77 4.63 -13.15
C ASN A 91 2.37 4.56 -13.83
N SER A 92 1.24 4.67 -13.13
CA SER A 92 -0.17 4.95 -13.59
C SER A 92 -1.27 4.12 -12.90
N GLY A 93 -0.95 3.30 -11.89
CA GLY A 93 -1.86 2.24 -11.39
C GLY A 93 -2.88 2.59 -10.28
N VAL A 94 -2.77 3.74 -9.59
CA VAL A 94 -3.62 4.04 -8.39
C VAL A 94 -5.11 3.96 -8.68
N SER A 95 -5.57 4.53 -9.79
CA SER A 95 -6.99 4.54 -10.15
C SER A 95 -7.53 3.14 -10.41
N ARG A 96 -6.69 2.25 -10.98
CA ARG A 96 -7.03 0.85 -11.23
C ARG A 96 -7.08 0.07 -9.92
N GLN A 97 -6.04 0.15 -9.09
CA GLN A 97 -6.02 -0.54 -7.80
C GLN A 97 -7.21 -0.11 -6.94
N TRP A 98 -7.52 1.18 -6.94
CA TRP A 98 -8.74 1.66 -6.30
C TRP A 98 -10.00 1.02 -6.91
N SER A 99 -10.10 0.99 -8.24
CA SER A 99 -11.28 0.41 -8.89
C SER A 99 -11.46 -1.06 -8.55
N ASP A 100 -10.36 -1.80 -8.45
CA ASP A 100 -10.33 -3.21 -8.08
C ASP A 100 -10.70 -3.38 -6.59
N ASP A 101 -10.09 -2.59 -5.70
CA ASP A 101 -10.34 -2.66 -4.25
C ASP A 101 -11.81 -2.44 -3.90
N PHE A 102 -12.43 -1.44 -4.53
CA PHE A 102 -13.77 -0.98 -4.21
C PHE A 102 -14.85 -1.46 -5.17
N GLY A 103 -14.48 -2.16 -6.25
CA GLY A 103 -15.43 -2.66 -7.25
C GLY A 103 -16.22 -1.55 -7.96
N MET A 104 -15.64 -0.35 -8.08
CA MET A 104 -16.27 0.82 -8.69
C MET A 104 -15.34 1.45 -9.72
N ARG A 105 -15.90 2.08 -10.74
CA ARG A 105 -15.18 2.80 -11.79
C ARG A 105 -15.61 4.25 -11.84
N ARG A 106 -14.73 5.11 -12.34
CA ARG A 106 -15.06 6.53 -12.53
C ARG A 106 -16.30 6.64 -13.43
N GLY A 107 -17.34 7.29 -12.92
CA GLY A 107 -18.63 7.43 -13.60
C GLY A 107 -19.75 6.60 -12.97
N ASP A 108 -19.43 5.63 -12.11
CA ASP A 108 -20.44 4.86 -11.38
C ASP A 108 -21.19 5.75 -10.37
N PRO A 109 -22.51 5.52 -10.16
CA PRO A 109 -23.27 6.21 -9.12
C PRO A 109 -22.62 6.01 -7.74
N GLY A 110 -22.26 7.11 -7.07
CA GLY A 110 -21.60 7.07 -5.75
C GLY A 110 -20.07 7.08 -5.77
N TYR A 111 -19.44 7.16 -6.95
CA TYR A 111 -18.00 7.37 -7.06
C TYR A 111 -17.60 8.77 -6.55
N PRO A 112 -16.78 8.90 -5.49
CA PRO A 112 -16.38 10.21 -4.99
C PRO A 112 -15.37 10.88 -5.94
N SER A 113 -15.68 12.10 -6.39
CA SER A 113 -14.79 12.90 -7.22
C SER A 113 -13.56 13.35 -6.43
N GLY A 114 -12.37 13.34 -7.03
CA GLY A 114 -11.15 13.88 -6.41
C GLY A 114 -10.34 12.87 -5.57
N LEU A 115 -10.76 11.62 -5.52
CA LEU A 115 -10.22 10.64 -4.57
C LEU A 115 -8.76 10.25 -4.80
N TRP A 116 -8.35 10.05 -6.05
CA TRP A 116 -6.97 9.69 -6.40
C TRP A 116 -6.26 10.74 -7.26
N SER A 117 -6.99 11.75 -7.75
CA SER A 117 -6.43 12.88 -8.49
C SER A 117 -7.42 14.03 -8.50
N PHE A 118 -6.90 15.26 -8.51
CA PHE A 118 -7.69 16.48 -8.64
C PHE A 118 -7.28 17.34 -9.84
N GLY A 119 -6.54 16.76 -10.79
CA GLY A 119 -6.21 17.38 -12.08
C GLY A 119 -5.11 18.45 -12.00
N PRO A 120 -5.10 19.40 -12.96
CA PRO A 120 -3.94 20.25 -13.19
C PRO A 120 -3.75 21.34 -12.12
N TRP A 121 -2.53 21.86 -12.01
CA TRP A 121 -2.21 22.99 -11.14
C TRP A 121 -3.06 24.24 -11.47
N ARG A 122 -3.83 24.73 -10.50
CA ARG A 122 -4.67 25.94 -10.62
C ARG A 122 -4.69 26.71 -9.30
N SER A 123 -5.26 27.91 -9.31
CA SER A 123 -5.36 28.77 -8.12
C SER A 123 -6.06 28.11 -6.92
N ASN A 124 -6.94 27.13 -7.15
CA ASN A 124 -7.68 26.39 -6.13
C ASN A 124 -7.05 25.03 -5.76
N THR A 125 -5.80 24.74 -6.14
CA THR A 125 -5.22 23.41 -5.90
C THR A 125 -5.18 23.01 -4.42
N LEU A 126 -4.86 23.93 -3.49
CA LEU A 126 -4.82 23.59 -2.05
C LEU A 126 -6.19 23.21 -1.49
N GLU A 127 -7.25 23.86 -1.97
CA GLU A 127 -8.63 23.55 -1.60
C GLU A 127 -9.01 22.14 -2.09
N ASN A 128 -8.63 21.82 -3.34
CA ASN A 128 -8.85 20.49 -3.91
C ASN A 128 -8.05 19.40 -3.17
N ILE A 129 -6.81 19.70 -2.75
CA ILE A 129 -6.00 18.80 -1.92
C ILE A 129 -6.69 18.53 -0.59
N ALA A 130 -7.17 19.58 0.09
CA ALA A 130 -7.85 19.44 1.37
C ALA A 130 -9.12 18.57 1.24
N GLN A 131 -9.91 18.78 0.19
CA GLN A 131 -11.05 17.95 -0.11
C GLN A 131 -10.64 16.48 -0.36
N GLY A 132 -9.63 16.25 -1.20
CA GLY A 132 -9.16 14.90 -1.53
C GLY A 132 -8.60 14.13 -0.32
N PHE A 133 -7.78 14.77 0.52
CA PHE A 133 -7.27 14.17 1.75
C PHE A 133 -8.38 13.76 2.71
N ALA A 134 -9.41 14.61 2.86
CA ALA A 134 -10.56 14.31 3.70
C ALA A 134 -11.37 13.11 3.15
N LEU A 135 -11.53 13.01 1.82
CA LEU A 135 -12.24 11.90 1.19
C LEU A 135 -11.56 10.56 1.46
N ASN A 136 -10.23 10.50 1.48
CA ASN A 136 -9.51 9.27 1.79
C ASN A 136 -9.86 8.73 3.19
N ASP A 137 -9.89 9.62 4.19
CA ASP A 137 -10.25 9.26 5.57
C ASP A 137 -11.74 8.95 5.73
N GLN A 138 -12.62 9.60 4.94
CA GLN A 138 -14.06 9.34 4.98
C GLN A 138 -14.47 8.06 4.24
N PHE A 139 -13.75 7.70 3.18
CA PHE A 139 -14.18 6.68 2.23
C PHE A 139 -13.29 5.44 2.18
N MET A 140 -11.96 5.64 2.16
CA MET A 140 -11.00 4.53 1.99
C MET A 140 -10.66 3.91 3.35
N TYR A 141 -10.36 4.75 4.34
CA TYR A 141 -9.99 4.31 5.70
C TYR A 141 -10.93 3.26 6.31
N PRO A 142 -12.25 3.51 6.47
CA PRO A 142 -13.13 2.56 7.14
C PRO A 142 -13.19 1.21 6.43
N ARG A 143 -13.09 1.21 5.09
CA ARG A 143 -13.16 -0.02 4.29
C ARG A 143 -11.89 -0.85 4.37
N TYR A 144 -10.72 -0.22 4.28
CA TYR A 144 -9.46 -0.93 4.47
C TYR A 144 -9.37 -1.47 5.89
N ARG A 145 -9.77 -0.68 6.90
CA ARG A 145 -9.79 -1.15 8.28
C ARG A 145 -10.74 -2.34 8.48
N GLN A 146 -11.95 -2.26 7.93
CA GLN A 146 -12.93 -3.35 7.98
C GLN A 146 -12.39 -4.62 7.31
N ALA A 147 -11.86 -4.52 6.09
CA ALA A 147 -11.34 -5.68 5.38
C ALA A 147 -10.17 -6.35 6.12
N LEU A 148 -9.25 -5.55 6.68
CA LEU A 148 -8.14 -6.08 7.49
C LEU A 148 -8.63 -6.78 8.77
N ALA A 149 -9.65 -6.23 9.43
CA ALA A 149 -10.25 -6.84 10.62
C ALA A 149 -10.97 -8.16 10.28
N GLU A 150 -11.74 -8.20 9.19
CA GLU A 150 -12.42 -9.41 8.70
C GLU A 150 -11.41 -10.50 8.30
N GLY A 151 -10.31 -10.10 7.63
CA GLY A 151 -9.24 -10.99 7.19
C GLY A 151 -8.14 -11.26 8.20
N LYS A 152 -8.34 -10.88 9.47
CA LYS A 152 -7.33 -10.96 10.54
C LYS A 152 -6.63 -12.31 10.62
N ALA A 153 -7.39 -13.41 10.57
CA ALA A 153 -6.83 -14.76 10.69
C ALA A 153 -5.80 -15.08 9.60
N HIS A 154 -6.02 -14.60 8.37
CA HIS A 154 -5.08 -14.80 7.25
C HIS A 154 -3.82 -13.98 7.44
N LEU A 155 -3.96 -12.73 7.87
CA LEU A 155 -2.83 -11.84 8.14
C LEU A 155 -1.96 -12.37 9.29
N VAL A 156 -2.60 -12.88 10.36
CA VAL A 156 -1.89 -13.51 11.49
C VAL A 156 -1.12 -14.74 11.01
N THR A 157 -1.76 -15.64 10.27
CA THR A 157 -1.10 -16.82 9.69
C THR A 157 0.10 -16.43 8.83
N LEU A 158 -0.05 -15.40 7.99
CA LEU A 158 1.02 -14.88 7.15
C LEU A 158 2.20 -14.36 7.96
N PHE A 159 1.95 -13.52 8.96
CA PHE A 159 3.03 -12.92 9.74
C PHE A 159 3.68 -13.91 10.71
N GLU A 160 2.97 -14.95 11.16
CA GLU A 160 3.57 -16.09 11.88
C GLU A 160 4.51 -16.89 10.97
N ALA A 161 4.10 -17.14 9.72
CA ALA A 161 4.99 -17.74 8.72
C ALA A 161 6.21 -16.83 8.43
N ALA A 162 6.00 -15.51 8.30
CA ALA A 162 7.07 -14.54 8.09
C ALA A 162 8.09 -14.57 9.23
N GLN A 163 7.63 -14.52 10.48
CA GLN A 163 8.52 -14.56 11.65
C GLN A 163 9.37 -15.83 11.67
N ARG A 164 8.76 -17.00 11.41
CA ARG A 164 9.46 -18.30 11.38
C ARG A 164 10.47 -18.41 10.24
N ILE A 165 10.09 -18.02 9.03
CA ILE A 165 10.92 -18.17 7.82
C ILE A 165 12.09 -17.19 7.86
N ILE A 166 11.81 -15.90 8.10
CA ILE A 166 12.80 -14.83 7.98
C ILE A 166 13.87 -14.94 9.06
N ALA A 167 13.54 -15.48 10.23
CA ALA A 167 14.53 -15.79 11.28
C ALA A 167 15.58 -16.83 10.84
N GLN A 168 15.23 -17.71 9.90
CA GLN A 168 16.10 -18.80 9.42
C GLN A 168 16.71 -18.54 8.04
N LEU A 169 16.24 -17.51 7.35
CA LEU A 169 16.69 -17.17 6.00
C LEU A 169 18.09 -16.56 6.05
N ASP A 170 19.01 -17.09 5.26
CA ASP A 170 20.33 -16.51 5.06
C ASP A 170 20.27 -15.50 3.88
N PRO A 171 20.44 -14.19 4.11
CA PRO A 171 20.36 -13.19 3.05
C PRO A 171 21.51 -13.29 2.03
N SER A 172 22.58 -14.02 2.31
CA SER A 172 23.69 -14.25 1.37
C SER A 172 23.39 -15.32 0.32
N ILE A 173 22.34 -16.13 0.52
CA ILE A 173 21.95 -17.22 -0.37
C ILE A 173 20.64 -16.83 -1.09
N PRO A 174 20.53 -17.01 -2.42
CA PRO A 174 19.30 -16.73 -3.15
C PRO A 174 18.07 -17.46 -2.56
N VAL A 175 16.95 -16.74 -2.38
CA VAL A 175 15.74 -17.28 -1.75
C VAL A 175 15.24 -18.57 -2.41
N ALA A 176 15.31 -18.64 -3.75
CA ALA A 176 14.90 -19.83 -4.51
C ALA A 176 15.69 -21.09 -4.14
N GLN A 177 16.96 -20.96 -3.73
CA GLN A 177 17.80 -22.10 -3.30
C GLN A 177 17.48 -22.55 -1.87
N GLN A 178 16.81 -21.72 -1.08
CA GLN A 178 16.40 -22.02 0.30
C GLN A 178 14.92 -22.42 0.41
N ALA A 179 14.12 -22.23 -0.65
CA ALA A 179 12.66 -22.44 -0.64
C ALA A 179 12.25 -23.84 -0.19
N ALA A 180 12.97 -24.87 -0.66
CA ALA A 180 12.68 -26.27 -0.32
C ALA A 180 12.80 -26.57 1.18
N ARG A 181 13.67 -25.86 1.92
CA ARG A 181 13.79 -25.97 3.39
C ARG A 181 12.49 -25.59 4.11
N PHE A 182 11.68 -24.74 3.48
CA PHE A 182 10.40 -24.28 4.02
C PHE A 182 9.21 -25.00 3.38
N GLY A 183 9.44 -26.12 2.70
CA GLY A 183 8.38 -26.90 2.06
C GLY A 183 7.83 -26.28 0.78
N VAL A 184 8.51 -25.28 0.20
CA VAL A 184 8.09 -24.62 -1.04
C VAL A 184 8.92 -25.14 -2.22
N ASP A 185 8.22 -25.63 -3.24
CA ASP A 185 8.85 -26.00 -4.52
C ASP A 185 9.45 -24.74 -5.19
N PRO A 186 10.76 -24.72 -5.50
CA PRO A 186 11.38 -23.61 -6.22
C PRO A 186 10.70 -23.28 -7.56
N GLY A 187 10.12 -24.29 -8.24
CA GLY A 187 9.36 -24.09 -9.48
C GLY A 187 8.09 -23.27 -9.27
N VAL A 188 7.41 -23.45 -8.12
CA VAL A 188 6.26 -22.63 -7.73
C VAL A 188 6.67 -21.19 -7.48
N LEU A 189 7.78 -20.97 -6.75
CA LEU A 189 8.28 -19.61 -6.49
C LEU A 189 8.70 -18.89 -7.79
N ALA A 190 9.28 -19.60 -8.75
CA ALA A 190 9.69 -19.06 -10.05
C ALA A 190 8.52 -18.72 -10.98
N ALA A 191 7.39 -19.42 -10.86
CA ALA A 191 6.18 -19.15 -11.63
C ALA A 191 5.35 -17.97 -11.10
N TYR A 192 5.67 -17.49 -9.88
CA TYR A 192 4.91 -16.49 -9.13
C TYR A 192 5.04 -14.98 -9.48
N PRO A 193 6.01 -14.50 -10.29
CA PRO A 193 6.18 -13.06 -10.52
C PRO A 193 4.94 -12.33 -11.05
N LEU A 194 4.10 -12.99 -11.87
CA LEU A 194 2.92 -12.35 -12.49
C LEU A 194 1.73 -12.15 -11.52
N VAL A 195 1.67 -12.93 -10.43
CA VAL A 195 0.58 -12.89 -9.43
C VAL A 195 0.95 -11.97 -8.27
N SER A 196 2.23 -11.87 -7.98
CA SER A 196 2.76 -11.08 -6.87
C SER A 196 2.49 -9.58 -6.97
N SER A 197 2.33 -9.05 -8.19
CA SER A 197 1.98 -7.65 -8.41
C SER A 197 0.55 -7.30 -8.00
N ALA A 198 -0.17 -8.20 -7.30
CA ALA A 198 -1.50 -7.94 -6.75
C ALA A 198 -1.64 -8.39 -5.28
N LEU A 199 -0.59 -8.91 -4.64
CA LEU A 199 -0.65 -9.45 -3.27
C LEU A 199 -0.31 -8.38 -2.23
N ASP A 200 -1.28 -7.51 -1.97
CA ASP A 200 -1.25 -6.58 -0.85
C ASP A 200 -2.06 -7.11 0.36
N ALA A 201 -1.92 -6.47 1.52
CA ALA A 201 -2.59 -6.88 2.75
C ALA A 201 -4.12 -6.84 2.61
N PHE A 202 -4.66 -5.91 1.82
CA PHE A 202 -6.10 -5.82 1.55
C PHE A 202 -6.61 -7.07 0.81
N THR A 203 -5.89 -7.46 -0.24
CA THR A 203 -6.20 -8.62 -1.07
C THR A 203 -6.06 -9.93 -0.29
N ILE A 204 -4.99 -10.06 0.51
CA ILE A 204 -4.75 -11.22 1.38
C ILE A 204 -5.84 -11.34 2.44
N ALA A 205 -6.22 -10.22 3.07
CA ALA A 205 -7.27 -10.21 4.08
C ALA A 205 -8.61 -10.71 3.52
N ARG A 206 -8.95 -10.30 2.30
CA ARG A 206 -10.17 -10.72 1.59
C ARG A 206 -10.12 -12.13 0.99
N GLN A 207 -9.07 -12.91 1.27
CA GLN A 207 -8.82 -14.24 0.67
C GLN A 207 -8.77 -14.21 -0.86
N GLY A 208 -8.28 -13.11 -1.45
CA GLY A 208 -8.12 -13.04 -2.89
C GLY A 208 -9.40 -12.83 -3.67
N GLN A 209 -9.47 -11.73 -4.40
CA GLN A 209 -10.17 -11.79 -5.68
C GLN A 209 -9.27 -12.55 -6.65
N CYS A 210 -9.87 -13.38 -7.51
CA CYS A 210 -9.19 -13.94 -8.66
C CYS A 210 -8.41 -12.84 -9.40
N TYR A 211 -7.08 -12.94 -9.45
CA TYR A 211 -6.30 -11.98 -10.22
C TYR A 211 -6.54 -12.23 -11.71
N ALA A 212 -7.35 -11.39 -12.35
CA ALA A 212 -7.45 -11.35 -13.80
C ALA A 212 -6.21 -10.63 -14.36
N GLY A 213 -5.11 -11.36 -14.55
CA GLY A 213 -3.95 -10.85 -15.28
C GLY A 213 -4.32 -10.42 -16.70
N PHE A 214 -3.44 -9.66 -17.37
CA PHE A 214 -3.57 -9.48 -18.82
C PHE A 214 -3.36 -10.83 -19.52
N GLY A 215 -4.29 -11.23 -20.39
CA GLY A 215 -4.20 -12.47 -21.17
C GLY A 215 -5.42 -13.38 -21.05
N PRO A 216 -5.33 -14.64 -21.52
CA PRO A 216 -6.43 -15.59 -21.48
C PRO A 216 -6.86 -15.90 -20.03
N ALA A 217 -8.12 -16.31 -19.86
CA ALA A 217 -8.76 -16.61 -18.56
C ALA A 217 -8.00 -17.67 -17.71
N THR A 218 -7.07 -18.40 -18.32
CA THR A 218 -6.14 -19.34 -17.68
C THR A 218 -5.06 -18.68 -16.82
N ASN A 219 -4.89 -17.35 -16.90
CA ASN A 219 -3.98 -16.57 -16.04
C ASN A 219 -4.63 -16.18 -14.70
N THR A 220 -5.79 -16.73 -14.39
CA THR A 220 -6.49 -16.49 -13.14
C THR A 220 -5.89 -17.37 -12.05
N VAL A 221 -5.27 -16.74 -11.05
CA VAL A 221 -4.76 -17.44 -9.87
C VAL A 221 -5.70 -17.16 -8.70
N ASP A 222 -6.17 -18.24 -8.08
CA ASP A 222 -6.91 -18.17 -6.83
C ASP A 222 -5.94 -17.81 -5.71
N LEU A 223 -6.02 -16.57 -5.22
CA LEU A 223 -5.10 -16.08 -4.21
C LEU A 223 -5.36 -16.71 -2.83
N ALA A 224 -6.52 -17.34 -2.61
CA ALA A 224 -6.80 -18.12 -1.40
C ALA A 224 -5.99 -19.42 -1.35
N SER A 225 -5.62 -19.97 -2.51
CA SER A 225 -4.89 -21.24 -2.62
C SER A 225 -3.39 -21.12 -2.34
N ILE A 226 -2.90 -19.89 -2.16
CA ILE A 226 -1.48 -19.59 -2.05
C ILE A 226 -1.04 -19.80 -0.61
N ALA A 227 -0.10 -20.73 -0.41
CA ALA A 227 0.46 -20.94 0.92
C ALA A 227 1.18 -19.66 1.43
N PRO A 228 1.01 -19.30 2.71
CA PRO A 228 1.72 -18.19 3.34
C PRO A 228 3.24 -18.23 3.14
N GLU A 229 3.84 -19.41 3.17
CA GLU A 229 5.28 -19.61 2.92
C GLU A 229 5.70 -19.12 1.54
N VAL A 230 4.87 -19.35 0.51
CA VAL A 230 5.13 -18.88 -0.86
C VAL A 230 5.10 -17.36 -0.90
N MET A 231 4.10 -16.74 -0.26
CA MET A 231 3.99 -15.27 -0.18
C MET A 231 5.20 -14.68 0.55
N VAL A 232 5.57 -15.24 1.71
CA VAL A 232 6.70 -14.76 2.51
C VAL A 232 8.01 -14.84 1.75
N LEU A 233 8.29 -15.98 1.10
CA LEU A 233 9.52 -16.15 0.31
C LEU A 233 9.52 -15.23 -0.91
N HIS A 234 8.38 -15.01 -1.54
CA HIS A 234 8.27 -14.07 -2.66
C HIS A 234 8.62 -12.64 -2.24
N PHE A 235 8.16 -12.22 -1.06
CA PHE A 235 8.41 -10.90 -0.48
C PHE A 235 9.53 -10.91 0.58
N ALA A 236 10.48 -11.85 0.46
CA ALA A 236 11.49 -12.07 1.50
C ALA A 236 12.37 -10.84 1.73
N ASN A 237 12.71 -10.10 0.68
CA ASN A 237 13.55 -8.90 0.79
C ASN A 237 12.89 -7.84 1.66
N GLU A 238 11.61 -7.59 1.45
CA GLU A 238 10.84 -6.61 2.19
C GLU A 238 10.59 -7.06 3.64
N PHE A 239 10.31 -8.34 3.85
CA PHE A 239 10.22 -8.89 5.21
C PHE A 239 11.57 -8.86 5.95
N LEU A 240 12.70 -9.06 5.26
CA LEU A 240 14.03 -8.89 5.83
C LEU A 240 14.28 -7.45 6.29
N LEU A 241 13.78 -6.44 5.55
CA LEU A 241 13.90 -5.03 5.96
C LEU A 241 13.14 -4.72 7.27
N VAL A 242 12.10 -5.48 7.59
CA VAL A 242 11.34 -5.35 8.84
C VAL A 242 11.58 -6.48 9.83
N ARG A 243 12.63 -7.30 9.66
CA ARG A 243 12.83 -8.52 10.46
C ARG A 243 12.71 -8.28 11.96
N GLU A 244 13.38 -7.25 12.46
CA GLU A 244 13.40 -6.90 13.89
C GLU A 244 12.05 -6.37 14.40
N ARG A 245 11.14 -6.00 13.51
CA ARG A 245 9.78 -5.52 13.80
C ARG A 245 8.69 -6.54 13.53
N LEU A 246 9.02 -7.75 13.06
CA LEU A 246 8.02 -8.77 12.73
C LEU A 246 7.15 -9.15 13.94
N SER A 247 7.71 -9.14 15.14
CA SER A 247 6.96 -9.38 16.37
C SER A 247 5.91 -8.29 16.63
N ASP A 248 6.26 -7.03 16.43
CA ASP A 248 5.33 -5.89 16.58
C ASP A 248 4.26 -5.94 15.49
N ILE A 249 4.64 -6.24 14.24
CA ILE A 249 3.72 -6.37 13.11
C ILE A 249 2.70 -7.48 13.37
N LEU A 250 3.16 -8.63 13.88
CA LEU A 250 2.29 -9.73 14.28
C LEU A 250 1.36 -9.33 15.43
N ALA A 251 1.86 -8.59 16.42
CA ALA A 251 1.02 -8.07 17.51
C ALA A 251 -0.06 -7.11 16.99
N THR A 252 0.30 -6.20 16.07
CA THR A 252 -0.65 -5.32 15.38
C THR A 252 -1.70 -6.13 14.63
N ALA A 253 -1.31 -7.15 13.86
CA ALA A 253 -2.26 -8.02 13.16
C ALA A 253 -3.20 -8.75 14.13
N LYS A 254 -2.70 -9.19 15.29
CA LYS A 254 -3.51 -9.78 16.37
C LYS A 254 -4.44 -8.78 17.06
N ALA A 255 -4.22 -7.48 16.91
CA ALA A 255 -5.02 -6.41 17.50
C ALA A 255 -6.07 -5.79 16.56
N LEU A 256 -6.05 -6.14 15.27
CA LEU A 256 -7.12 -5.80 14.30
C LEU A 256 -8.48 -6.32 14.76
#